data_AF-A0A139PZH7-F1
#
_entry.id   AF-A0A139PZH7-F1
#
_cell.length_a   1.000
_cell.length_b   1.000
_cell.length_c   1.000
_cell.angle_alpha   90.00
_cell.angle_beta   90.00
_cell.angle_gamma   90.00
#
_symmetry.space_group_name_H-M   'P 1'
#
loop_
_entity.id
_entity.type
_entity.pdbx_description
1 polymer ?
#
loop_
_entity_poly.entity_id
_entity_poly.type
_entity_poly.pdbx_seq_one_letter_code
_entity_poly.pdbx_strand_id
1 'polypeptide(L)'
;MIFEIHKSCLQLLAEEDPDVCSVLNSLATNRRKELNVIIADRDVLDYLKSCTLLEANARRLFSYLRRKIHETKELKKVVSRYYTIVANNGIECDNCHIITVSDILKKEFLSKTQLIVEDLTDFKFYHYIGFYFAFKNRINYHLSFDIVPGGGQNSATILDGLIKQENRLLLGIFDGEPKISRGYNRWNVKSCTKDNRLKR
;
A
#
# COMPACT_ATOMS: atom_id res chain seq x y z
N MET A 1 0.25 -3.24 -1.49
CA MET A 1 -0.61 -2.04 -1.28
C MET A 1 -0.88 -1.78 0.20
N ILE A 2 -1.31 -0.57 0.58
CA ILE A 2 -1.64 -0.22 1.97
C ILE A 2 -3.16 -0.05 2.08
N PHE A 3 -3.77 -0.80 3.00
CA PHE A 3 -5.20 -0.77 3.28
C PHE A 3 -5.46 -0.37 4.72
N GLU A 4 -6.37 0.58 4.93
CA GLU A 4 -6.94 0.90 6.22
C GLU A 4 -8.32 0.24 6.36
N ILE A 5 -8.56 -0.49 7.45
CA ILE A 5 -9.90 -1.04 7.73
C ILE A 5 -10.67 -0.01 8.56
N HIS A 6 -11.72 0.56 8.00
CA HIS A 6 -12.58 1.50 8.72
C HIS A 6 -13.55 0.76 9.66
N LYS A 7 -13.93 1.41 10.76
CA LYS A 7 -14.86 0.86 11.77
C LYS A 7 -16.22 0.44 11.21
N SER A 8 -16.64 0.99 10.08
CA SER A 8 -17.89 0.60 9.42
C SER A 8 -17.90 -0.86 8.97
N CYS A 9 -16.74 -1.45 8.67
CA CYS A 9 -16.67 -2.87 8.34
C CYS A 9 -17.08 -3.76 9.52
N LEU A 10 -17.02 -3.25 10.76
CA LEU A 10 -17.47 -3.98 11.93
C LEU A 10 -19.00 -4.13 11.95
N GLN A 11 -19.73 -3.16 11.40
CA GLN A 11 -21.19 -3.26 11.29
C GLN A 11 -21.58 -4.39 10.34
N LEU A 12 -20.95 -4.48 9.17
CA LEU A 12 -21.17 -5.58 8.23
C LEU A 12 -20.84 -6.95 8.87
N LEU A 13 -19.78 -7.01 9.69
CA LEU A 13 -19.46 -8.23 10.43
C LEU A 13 -20.53 -8.58 11.48
N ALA A 14 -21.12 -7.58 12.14
CA ALA A 14 -22.20 -7.79 13.10
C ALA A 14 -23.50 -8.26 12.41
N GLU A 15 -23.69 -7.86 11.15
CA GLU A 15 -24.77 -8.31 10.27
C GLU A 15 -24.47 -9.68 9.61
N GLU A 16 -23.36 -10.32 9.97
CA GLU A 16 -22.88 -11.60 9.43
C GLU A 16 -22.72 -11.60 7.90
N ASP A 17 -22.38 -10.45 7.32
CA ASP A 17 -22.17 -10.32 5.88
C ASP A 17 -20.97 -11.20 5.43
N PRO A 18 -21.19 -12.17 4.51
CA PRO A 18 -20.13 -13.06 4.05
C PRO A 18 -19.05 -12.34 3.24
N ASP A 19 -19.39 -11.24 2.56
CA ASP A 19 -18.46 -10.50 1.68
C ASP A 19 -17.38 -9.80 2.51
N VAL A 20 -17.75 -9.15 3.61
CA VAL A 20 -16.77 -8.52 4.51
C VAL A 20 -15.89 -9.58 5.17
N CYS A 21 -16.44 -10.73 5.54
CA CYS A 21 -15.67 -11.84 6.09
C CYS A 21 -14.62 -12.33 5.07
N SER A 22 -15.03 -12.55 3.83
CA SER A 22 -14.17 -12.98 2.72
C SER A 22 -13.05 -11.98 2.45
N VAL A 23 -13.38 -10.68 2.37
CA VAL A 23 -12.40 -9.61 2.17
C VAL A 23 -11.38 -9.56 3.30
N LEU A 24 -11.81 -9.61 4.56
CA LEU A 24 -10.89 -9.51 5.70
C LEU A 24 -9.99 -10.74 5.84
N ASN A 25 -10.51 -11.95 5.58
CA ASN A 25 -9.70 -13.17 5.53
C ASN A 25 -8.69 -13.13 4.37
N SER A 26 -9.10 -12.64 3.20
CA SER A 26 -8.23 -12.46 2.03
C SER A 26 -7.12 -11.45 2.29
N LEU A 27 -7.45 -10.29 2.87
CA LEU A 27 -6.48 -9.27 3.27
C LEU A 27 -5.46 -9.84 4.25
N ALA A 28 -5.92 -10.59 5.25
CA ALA A 28 -5.04 -11.21 6.23
C ALA A 28 -4.10 -12.25 5.59
N THR A 29 -4.62 -13.07 4.68
CA THR A 29 -3.82 -14.02 3.92
C THR A 29 -2.76 -13.31 3.08
N ASN A 30 -3.13 -12.24 2.38
CA ASN A 30 -2.22 -11.44 1.56
C ASN A 30 -1.15 -10.76 2.42
N ARG A 31 -1.51 -10.31 3.62
CA ARG A 31 -0.55 -9.71 4.55
C ARG A 31 0.52 -10.70 5.00
N ARG A 32 0.13 -11.95 5.24
CA ARG A 32 1.06 -13.03 5.61
C ARG A 32 1.96 -13.44 4.45
N LYS A 33 1.49 -13.27 3.21
CA LYS A 33 2.29 -13.42 1.98
C LYS A 33 3.08 -12.16 1.61
N GLU A 34 3.05 -11.13 2.47
CA GLU A 34 3.77 -9.86 2.27
C GLU A 34 3.31 -9.04 1.03
N LEU A 35 2.08 -9.28 0.56
CA LEU A 35 1.53 -8.62 -0.63
C LEU A 35 0.86 -7.27 -0.32
N ASN A 36 0.47 -7.07 0.94
CA ASN A 36 -0.13 -5.82 1.40
C ASN A 36 0.36 -5.42 2.79
N VAL A 37 -0.04 -4.22 3.20
CA VAL A 37 0.08 -3.68 4.54
C VAL A 37 -1.33 -3.35 5.02
N ILE A 38 -1.63 -3.69 6.27
CA ILE A 38 -2.92 -3.43 6.89
C ILE A 38 -2.72 -2.44 8.03
N ILE A 39 -3.52 -1.39 8.03
CA ILE A 39 -3.65 -0.37 9.06
C ILE A 39 -5.09 -0.42 9.58
N ALA A 40 -5.29 -0.19 10.87
CA ALA A 40 -6.60 -0.07 11.47
C ALA A 40 -6.46 0.57 12.84
N ASP A 41 -7.55 1.17 13.31
CA ASP A 41 -7.62 1.72 14.66
C ASP A 41 -7.61 0.62 15.73
N ARG A 42 -7.36 1.05 16.97
CA ARG A 42 -7.15 0.14 18.10
C ARG A 42 -8.38 -0.72 18.39
N ASP A 43 -9.53 -0.09 18.44
CA ASP A 43 -10.85 -0.67 18.64
C ASP A 43 -11.21 -1.64 17.50
N VAL A 44 -10.94 -1.26 16.25
CA VAL A 44 -11.13 -2.13 15.08
C VAL A 44 -10.31 -3.41 15.23
N LEU A 45 -9.02 -3.31 15.53
CA LEU A 45 -8.16 -4.48 15.73
C LEU A 45 -8.54 -5.30 16.98
N ASP A 46 -9.02 -4.65 18.04
CA ASP A 46 -9.50 -5.33 19.24
C ASP A 46 -10.78 -6.13 18.97
N TYR A 47 -11.67 -5.67 18.09
CA TYR A 47 -12.82 -6.44 17.64
C TYR A 47 -12.41 -7.61 16.73
N LEU A 48 -11.60 -7.33 15.70
CA LEU A 48 -11.24 -8.30 14.67
C LEU A 48 -10.46 -9.49 15.22
N LYS A 49 -9.60 -9.30 16.22
CA LYS A 49 -8.83 -10.41 16.82
C LYS A 49 -9.71 -11.44 17.54
N SER A 50 -10.91 -11.05 17.99
CA SER A 50 -11.86 -11.91 18.71
C SER A 50 -13.05 -12.36 17.86
N CYS A 51 -13.28 -11.79 16.68
CA CYS A 51 -14.43 -12.09 15.84
C CYS A 51 -14.40 -13.53 15.29
N THR A 52 -15.33 -14.37 15.75
CA THR A 52 -15.38 -15.81 15.42
C THR A 52 -15.77 -16.11 13.98
N LEU A 53 -16.39 -15.16 13.27
CA LEU A 53 -16.68 -15.25 11.83
C LEU A 53 -15.39 -15.27 10.99
N LEU A 54 -14.29 -14.73 11.53
CA LEU A 54 -12.99 -14.71 10.86
C LEU A 54 -12.21 -15.99 11.14
N GLU A 55 -11.45 -16.40 10.13
CA GLU A 55 -10.58 -17.56 10.24
C GLU A 55 -9.56 -17.40 11.38
N ALA A 56 -9.18 -18.52 11.99
CA ALA A 56 -8.20 -18.51 13.08
C ALA A 56 -6.89 -17.82 12.67
N ASN A 57 -6.46 -17.95 11.42
CA ASN A 57 -5.26 -17.31 10.89
C ASN A 57 -5.41 -15.80 10.73
N ALA A 58 -6.58 -15.31 10.33
CA ALA A 58 -6.88 -13.90 10.25
C ALA A 58 -6.91 -13.27 11.65
N ARG A 59 -7.61 -13.89 12.60
CA ARG A 59 -7.63 -13.45 14.01
C ARG A 59 -6.24 -13.36 14.63
N ARG A 60 -5.38 -14.37 14.39
CA ARG A 60 -3.97 -14.36 14.84
C ARG A 60 -3.19 -13.19 14.25
N LEU A 61 -3.39 -12.89 12.96
CA LEU A 61 -2.76 -11.73 12.34
C LEU A 61 -3.25 -10.42 12.96
N PHE A 62 -4.56 -10.23 13.14
CA PHE A 62 -5.08 -9.00 13.74
C PHE A 62 -4.60 -8.82 15.19
N SER A 63 -4.49 -9.91 15.95
CA SER A 63 -3.82 -9.90 17.27
C SER A 63 -2.34 -9.46 17.17
N TYR A 64 -1.60 -9.93 16.18
CA TYR A 64 -0.24 -9.48 15.92
C TYR A 64 -0.16 -7.98 15.57
N LEU A 65 -1.00 -7.52 14.64
CA LEU A 65 -1.08 -6.10 14.24
C LEU A 65 -1.46 -5.22 15.43
N ARG A 66 -2.37 -5.68 16.30
CA ARG A 66 -2.78 -4.98 17.51
C ARG A 66 -1.61 -4.71 18.48
N ARG A 67 -0.67 -5.65 18.60
CA ARG A 67 0.55 -5.48 19.41
C ARG A 67 1.52 -4.48 18.78
N LYS A 68 1.52 -4.38 17.45
CA LYS A 68 2.38 -3.51 16.65
C LYS A 68 1.68 -2.24 16.15
N ILE A 69 0.59 -1.82 16.80
CA ILE A 69 -0.21 -0.67 16.36
C ILE A 69 0.58 0.64 16.30
N HIS A 70 1.65 0.77 17.09
CA HIS A 70 2.53 1.94 17.03
C HIS A 70 3.29 1.98 15.69
N GLU A 71 3.75 0.84 15.17
CA GLU A 71 4.43 0.75 13.87
C GLU A 71 3.50 1.19 12.73
N THR A 72 2.24 0.74 12.73
CA THR A 72 1.27 1.10 11.69
C THR A 72 0.79 2.56 11.80
N LYS A 73 0.73 3.11 13.01
CA LYS A 73 0.44 4.54 13.23
C LYS A 73 1.56 5.45 12.70
N GLU A 74 2.82 5.11 12.97
CA GLU A 74 3.94 5.88 12.42
C GLU A 74 4.01 5.76 10.91
N LEU A 75 3.73 4.57 10.35
CA LEU A 75 3.63 4.40 8.90
C LEU A 75 2.56 5.32 8.31
N LYS A 76 1.37 5.41 8.92
CA LYS A 76 0.27 6.27 8.46
C LYS A 76 0.67 7.75 8.35
N LYS A 77 1.62 8.23 9.17
CA LYS A 77 2.10 9.62 9.14
C LYS A 77 3.03 9.92 7.95
N VAL A 78 3.74 8.92 7.45
CA VAL A 78 4.75 9.11 6.39
C VAL A 78 4.24 8.71 5.00
N VAL A 79 3.16 7.93 4.93
CA VAL A 79 2.57 7.50 3.66
C VAL A 79 1.56 8.54 3.17
N SER A 80 1.71 8.97 1.91
CA SER A 80 0.80 9.93 1.29
C SER A 80 -0.47 9.30 0.72
N ARG A 81 -0.48 7.96 0.54
CA ARG A 81 -1.58 7.22 -0.09
C ARG A 81 -1.80 5.86 0.54
N TYR A 82 -3.05 5.57 0.85
CA TYR A 82 -3.56 4.25 1.24
C TYR A 82 -5.07 4.22 0.95
N TYR A 83 -5.64 3.03 0.81
CA TYR A 83 -7.08 2.87 0.59
C TYR A 83 -7.79 2.64 1.91
N THR A 84 -8.83 3.41 2.21
CA THR A 84 -9.71 3.16 3.35
C THR A 84 -10.87 2.28 2.92
N ILE A 85 -10.92 1.08 3.47
CA ILE A 85 -11.96 0.08 3.21
C ILE A 85 -13.17 0.42 4.06
N VAL A 86 -14.29 0.67 3.41
CA VAL A 86 -15.55 1.06 4.04
C VAL A 86 -16.69 0.10 3.70
N ALA A 87 -17.75 0.15 4.49
CA ALA A 87 -18.95 -0.65 4.23
C ALA A 87 -19.72 -0.16 2.99
N ASN A 88 -19.81 1.15 2.81
CA ASN A 88 -20.52 1.78 1.68
C ASN A 88 -19.91 3.14 1.32
N ASN A 89 -20.25 3.64 0.13
CA ASN A 89 -19.74 4.90 -0.43
C ASN A 89 -20.28 6.16 0.26
N GLY A 90 -21.25 6.05 1.18
CA GLY A 90 -21.77 7.19 1.95
C GLY A 90 -20.88 7.60 3.12
N ILE A 91 -19.77 6.89 3.34
CA ILE A 91 -18.87 7.13 4.47
C ILE A 91 -17.80 8.13 4.05
N GLU A 92 -17.87 9.33 4.62
CA GLU A 92 -16.82 10.33 4.47
C GLU A 92 -15.61 9.96 5.34
N CYS A 93 -14.42 10.03 4.75
CA CYS A 93 -13.16 9.86 5.43
C CYS A 93 -12.27 11.06 5.08
N ASP A 94 -11.42 11.51 6.00
CA ASP A 94 -10.44 12.58 5.77
C ASP A 94 -9.46 12.25 4.62
N ASN A 95 -9.41 10.97 4.21
CA ASN A 95 -8.58 10.44 3.16
C ASN A 95 -9.35 10.26 1.84
N CYS A 96 -8.75 10.68 0.73
CA CYS A 96 -9.39 10.76 -0.59
C CYS A 96 -9.52 9.44 -1.36
N HIS A 97 -9.04 8.31 -0.82
CA HIS A 97 -9.05 7.01 -1.50
C HIS A 97 -9.91 6.01 -0.73
N ILE A 98 -11.22 6.11 -0.90
CA ILE A 98 -12.21 5.19 -0.32
C ILE A 98 -12.43 4.02 -1.29
N ILE A 99 -12.53 2.81 -0.76
CA ILE A 99 -12.89 1.61 -1.51
C ILE A 99 -13.91 0.79 -0.71
N THR A 100 -14.96 0.30 -1.35
CA THR A 100 -15.94 -0.54 -0.65
C THR A 100 -15.49 -1.99 -0.56
N VAL A 101 -16.09 -2.75 0.36
CA VAL A 101 -15.94 -4.22 0.41
C VAL A 101 -16.23 -4.85 -0.97
N SER A 102 -17.32 -4.42 -1.63
CA SER A 102 -17.70 -4.93 -2.95
C SER A 102 -16.69 -4.59 -4.05
N ASP A 103 -16.05 -3.42 -3.99
CA ASP A 103 -15.00 -3.05 -4.96
C ASP A 103 -13.75 -3.91 -4.80
N ILE A 104 -13.40 -4.28 -3.56
CA ILE A 104 -12.27 -5.18 -3.29
C ILE A 104 -12.52 -6.56 -3.85
N LEU A 105 -13.74 -7.09 -3.72
CA LEU A 105 -14.08 -8.39 -4.30
C LEU A 105 -13.96 -8.40 -5.83
N LYS A 106 -14.20 -7.26 -6.47
CA LYS A 106 -14.07 -7.11 -7.94
C LYS A 106 -12.64 -6.87 -8.41
N LYS A 107 -11.74 -6.37 -7.56
CA LYS A 107 -10.36 -6.03 -7.90
C LYS A 107 -9.37 -7.04 -7.30
N GLU A 108 -8.58 -7.69 -8.15
CA GLU A 108 -7.51 -8.58 -7.66
C GLU A 108 -6.30 -7.79 -7.15
N PHE A 109 -6.14 -7.72 -5.82
CA PHE A 109 -4.98 -7.13 -5.14
C PHE A 109 -3.95 -8.19 -4.71
N LEU A 110 -3.64 -9.14 -5.59
CA LEU A 110 -2.80 -10.31 -5.30
C LEU A 110 -1.35 -10.17 -5.78
N SER A 111 -1.02 -9.08 -6.47
CA SER A 111 0.31 -8.89 -7.03
C SER A 111 1.31 -8.35 -6.00
N LYS A 112 2.56 -8.77 -6.11
CA LYS A 112 3.67 -8.15 -5.37
C LYS A 112 3.83 -6.70 -5.81
N THR A 113 4.50 -5.92 -4.97
CA THR A 113 4.95 -4.58 -5.34
C THR A 113 5.87 -4.70 -6.55
N GLN A 114 5.60 -3.92 -7.59
CA GLN A 114 6.48 -3.85 -8.75
C GLN A 114 7.54 -2.77 -8.54
N LEU A 115 8.79 -3.14 -8.78
CA LEU A 115 9.93 -2.25 -8.74
C LEU A 115 10.35 -1.93 -10.19
N ILE A 116 10.11 -0.69 -10.60
CA ILE A 116 10.48 -0.16 -11.90
C ILE A 116 11.86 0.48 -11.76
N VAL A 117 12.79 0.04 -12.59
CA VAL A 117 14.18 0.50 -12.65
C VAL A 117 14.56 0.78 -14.09
N GLU A 118 15.54 1.64 -14.33
CA GLU A 118 16.00 1.88 -15.70
C GLU A 118 16.67 0.62 -16.24
N ASP A 119 17.54 0.01 -15.44
CA ASP A 119 18.16 -1.28 -15.74
C ASP A 119 18.33 -2.21 -14.52
N LEU A 120 18.85 -3.42 -14.79
CA LEU A 120 19.09 -4.43 -13.74
C LEU A 120 20.27 -4.09 -12.82
N THR A 121 21.16 -3.20 -13.23
CA THR A 121 22.28 -2.70 -12.42
C THR A 121 21.74 -1.83 -11.30
N ASP A 122 20.81 -0.93 -11.59
CA ASP A 122 20.11 -0.12 -10.59
C ASP A 122 19.48 -1.02 -9.54
N PHE A 123 18.74 -2.04 -9.99
CA PHE A 123 18.11 -2.99 -9.08
C PHE A 123 19.14 -3.59 -8.11
N LYS A 124 20.26 -4.13 -8.62
CA LYS A 124 21.28 -4.75 -7.78
C LYS A 124 21.86 -3.76 -6.77
N PHE A 125 22.11 -2.52 -7.21
CA PHE A 125 22.66 -1.47 -6.37
C PHE A 125 21.69 -1.07 -5.24
N TYR A 126 20.45 -0.73 -5.55
CA TYR A 126 19.46 -0.33 -4.55
C TYR A 126 19.03 -1.50 -3.66
N HIS A 127 18.98 -2.72 -4.19
CA HIS A 127 18.78 -3.92 -3.38
C HIS A 127 19.91 -4.11 -2.36
N TYR A 128 21.16 -3.89 -2.76
CA TYR A 128 22.31 -3.93 -1.84
C TYR A 128 22.24 -2.84 -0.77
N ILE A 129 21.88 -1.60 -1.13
CA ILE A 129 21.70 -0.51 -0.15
C ILE A 129 20.61 -0.87 0.85
N GLY A 130 19.45 -1.34 0.39
CA GLY A 130 18.35 -1.76 1.25
C GLY A 130 18.79 -2.90 2.18
N PHE A 131 19.53 -3.87 1.64
CA PHE A 131 20.09 -4.98 2.42
C PHE A 131 21.02 -4.48 3.53
N TYR A 132 21.98 -3.62 3.16
CA TYR A 132 22.94 -3.06 4.10
C TYR A 132 22.28 -2.24 5.20
N PHE A 133 21.34 -1.35 4.83
CA PHE A 133 20.60 -0.53 5.79
C PHE A 133 19.89 -1.39 6.81
N ALA A 134 19.15 -2.40 6.36
CA ALA A 134 18.35 -3.21 7.25
C ALA A 134 19.20 -4.17 8.10
N PHE A 135 20.32 -4.68 7.56
CA PHE A 135 21.35 -5.38 8.34
C PHE A 135 21.92 -4.49 9.46
N LYS A 136 22.34 -3.26 9.14
CA LYS A 136 22.90 -2.31 10.12
C LYS A 136 21.91 -1.95 11.23
N ASN A 137 20.63 -1.82 10.89
CA ASN A 137 19.58 -1.47 11.83
C ASN A 137 18.94 -2.69 12.53
N ARG A 138 19.46 -3.91 12.32
CA ARG A 138 18.90 -5.16 12.85
C ARG A 138 17.40 -5.32 12.56
N ILE A 139 16.99 -4.81 11.42
CA ILE A 139 15.64 -5.00 10.91
C ILE A 139 15.63 -6.41 10.31
N ASN A 140 14.66 -7.24 10.68
CA ASN A 140 14.43 -8.51 9.99
C ASN A 140 13.60 -8.19 8.73
N TYR A 141 14.16 -8.41 7.54
CA TYR A 141 13.53 -8.03 6.28
C TYR A 141 13.69 -9.12 5.23
N HIS A 142 12.68 -9.21 4.37
CA HIS A 142 12.73 -9.89 3.09
C HIS A 142 12.26 -8.88 2.04
N LEU A 143 13.16 -8.40 1.18
CA LEU A 143 12.79 -7.54 0.06
C LEU A 143 12.26 -8.44 -1.06
N SER A 144 10.99 -8.29 -1.39
CA SER A 144 10.33 -9.05 -2.46
C SER A 144 9.64 -8.10 -3.41
N PHE A 145 10.16 -7.99 -4.63
CA PHE A 145 9.62 -7.14 -5.68
C PHE A 145 9.52 -7.92 -6.99
N ASP A 146 8.49 -7.61 -7.77
CA ASP A 146 8.44 -7.99 -9.19
C ASP A 146 9.18 -6.90 -9.98
N ILE A 147 10.32 -7.26 -10.58
CA ILE A 147 11.19 -6.29 -11.26
C ILE A 147 10.66 -6.03 -12.66
N VAL A 148 10.52 -4.75 -13.02
CA VAL A 148 10.12 -4.30 -14.35
C VAL A 148 11.23 -3.39 -14.90
N PRO A 149 12.10 -3.87 -15.79
CA PRO A 149 13.10 -3.02 -16.44
C PRO A 149 12.40 -2.09 -17.44
N GLY A 150 12.67 -0.79 -17.34
CA GLY A 150 11.93 0.24 -18.07
C GLY A 150 12.76 1.15 -18.99
N GLY A 151 14.09 1.02 -19.05
CA GLY A 151 15.02 2.01 -19.61
C GLY A 151 14.51 2.91 -20.77
N GLY A 152 14.71 4.22 -20.62
CA GLY A 152 14.42 5.25 -21.64
C GLY A 152 12.94 5.66 -21.76
N GLN A 153 12.52 6.08 -22.97
CA GLN A 153 11.14 6.52 -23.29
C GLN A 153 10.06 5.48 -22.93
N ASN A 154 10.43 4.20 -22.77
CA ASN A 154 9.52 3.11 -22.41
C ASN A 154 9.10 3.15 -20.92
N SER A 155 9.89 3.72 -20.01
CA SER A 155 9.56 3.76 -18.57
C SER A 155 8.27 4.53 -18.31
N ALA A 156 8.10 5.69 -18.95
CA ALA A 156 6.91 6.51 -18.80
C ALA A 156 5.66 5.79 -19.31
N THR A 157 5.74 5.15 -20.47
CA THR A 157 4.63 4.39 -21.07
C THR A 157 4.26 3.15 -20.24
N ILE A 158 5.26 2.42 -19.75
CA ILE A 158 5.06 1.28 -18.85
C ILE A 158 4.42 1.75 -17.55
N LEU A 159 4.95 2.82 -16.94
CA LEU A 159 4.41 3.40 -15.72
C LEU A 159 2.95 3.85 -15.90
N ASP A 160 2.63 4.55 -17.00
CA ASP A 160 1.26 4.96 -17.30
C ASP A 160 0.31 3.77 -17.48
N GLY A 161 0.78 2.70 -18.13
CA GLY A 161 0.04 1.45 -18.27
C GLY A 161 -0.22 0.77 -16.93
N LEU A 162 0.80 0.71 -16.06
CA LEU A 162 0.71 0.08 -14.74
C LEU A 162 -0.12 0.91 -13.75
N ILE A 163 -0.03 2.24 -13.78
CA ILE A 163 -0.84 3.13 -12.95
C ILE A 163 -2.34 2.91 -13.23
N LYS A 164 -2.72 2.78 -14.51
CA LYS A 164 -4.11 2.54 -14.93
C LYS A 164 -4.69 1.22 -14.39
N GLN A 165 -3.85 0.25 -14.03
CA GLN A 165 -4.34 -1.01 -13.46
C GLN A 165 -4.84 -0.85 -12.02
N GLU A 166 -4.33 0.14 -11.27
CA GLU A 166 -4.74 0.49 -9.89
C GLU A 166 -4.86 -0.70 -8.91
N ASN A 167 -4.13 -1.79 -9.15
CA ASN A 167 -4.29 -3.04 -8.42
C ASN A 167 -3.02 -3.50 -7.68
N ARG A 168 -1.95 -2.71 -7.74
CA ARG A 168 -0.65 -3.03 -7.14
C ARG A 168 0.06 -1.78 -6.67
N LEU A 169 1.00 -1.95 -5.74
CA LEU A 169 1.92 -0.88 -5.36
C LEU A 169 3.05 -0.83 -6.40
N LEU A 170 3.38 0.38 -6.85
CA LEU A 170 4.49 0.63 -7.76
C LEU A 170 5.57 1.41 -7.00
N LEU A 171 6.82 0.97 -7.11
CA LEU A 171 8.00 1.68 -6.65
C LEU A 171 8.88 1.94 -7.88
N GLY A 172 9.23 3.20 -8.13
CA GLY A 172 10.10 3.57 -9.23
C GLY A 172 11.41 4.13 -8.69
N ILE A 173 12.54 3.68 -9.24
CA ILE A 173 13.85 4.26 -9.00
C ILE A 173 14.44 4.63 -10.36
N PHE A 174 14.70 5.92 -10.53
CA PHE A 174 15.15 6.51 -11.78
C PHE A 174 16.27 7.48 -11.49
N ASP A 175 17.23 7.57 -12.40
CA ASP A 175 18.28 8.55 -12.33
C ASP A 175 17.68 9.92 -12.66
N GLY A 176 17.85 10.86 -11.73
CA GLY A 176 17.49 12.23 -12.00
C GLY A 176 18.50 12.81 -12.96
N GLU A 177 18.18 12.93 -14.25
CA GLU A 177 18.99 13.75 -15.15
C GLU A 177 19.02 15.19 -14.59
N PRO A 178 20.18 15.71 -14.17
CA PRO A 178 20.26 17.12 -13.86
C PRO A 178 20.03 17.86 -15.17
N LYS A 179 18.95 18.66 -15.24
CA LYS A 179 18.86 19.69 -16.27
C LYS A 179 20.08 20.60 -16.08
N ILE A 180 21.11 20.40 -16.90
CA ILE A 180 22.22 21.35 -17.03
C ILE A 180 21.63 22.59 -17.71
N SER A 181 20.96 23.40 -16.90
CA SER A 181 20.69 24.79 -17.22
C SER A 181 21.96 25.54 -16.85
N ARG A 182 22.72 25.95 -17.87
CA ARG A 182 23.69 27.03 -17.68
C ARG A 182 22.90 28.25 -17.20
N GLY A 183 22.97 28.53 -15.90
CA GLY A 183 22.47 29.77 -15.30
C GLY A 183 21.44 29.60 -14.18
N TYR A 184 21.95 29.59 -12.95
CA TYR A 184 21.32 30.07 -11.71
C TYR A 184 19.91 29.60 -11.25
N ASN A 185 19.97 29.01 -10.04
CA ASN A 185 19.07 29.13 -8.88
C ASN A 185 17.84 28.22 -8.68
N ARG A 186 17.92 27.55 -7.52
CA ARG A 186 16.88 27.03 -6.61
C ARG A 186 16.09 25.79 -7.03
N TRP A 187 16.52 24.69 -6.43
CA TRP A 187 15.75 23.48 -6.10
C TRP A 187 14.27 23.77 -5.85
N ASN A 188 13.41 23.24 -6.72
CA ASN A 188 12.01 22.99 -6.41
C ASN A 188 11.79 21.49 -6.59
N VAL A 189 11.72 20.78 -5.46
CA VAL A 189 11.15 19.43 -5.41
C VAL A 189 9.66 19.59 -5.73
N LYS A 190 9.27 19.32 -6.98
CA LYS A 190 7.86 19.18 -7.33
C LYS A 190 7.42 17.79 -6.89
N SER A 191 6.77 17.70 -5.73
CA SER A 191 5.87 16.59 -5.42
C SER A 191 4.79 16.55 -6.50
N CYS A 192 4.73 15.46 -7.27
CA CYS A 192 3.68 15.26 -8.25
C CYS A 192 2.40 14.78 -7.53
N THR A 193 1.77 15.68 -6.78
CA THR A 193 0.38 15.55 -6.39
C THR A 193 -0.44 16.15 -7.52
N LYS A 194 -0.98 15.32 -8.42
CA LYS A 194 -2.11 15.72 -9.24
C LYS A 194 -3.31 15.89 -8.30
N ASP A 195 -3.43 17.09 -7.75
CA ASP A 195 -4.65 17.60 -7.13
C ASP A 195 -5.56 18.02 -8.29
N ASN A 196 -6.49 17.15 -8.68
CA ASN A 196 -7.57 17.50 -9.61
C ASN A 196 -8.63 18.29 -8.82
N ARG A 197 -8.27 19.49 -8.38
CA ARG A 197 -9.24 20.55 -8.06
C ARG A 197 -9.22 21.57 -9.18
N LEU A 198 -10.44 22.01 -9.51
CA LEU A 198 -10.86 23.01 -10.51
C LEU A 198 -11.17 22.34 -11.87
N LYS A 199 -12.41 22.40 -12.35
CA LYS A 199 -13.22 23.63 -12.48
C LYS A 199 -14.70 23.40 -12.16
N ARG A 200 -15.28 24.51 -11.69
CA ARG A 200 -16.69 24.79 -11.40
C ARG A 200 -17.64 24.30 -12.48
#